data_AF-A0A919AJ57-F1
#
_entry.id   AF-A0A919AJ57-F1
#
_cell.length_a   1.000
_cell.length_b   1.000
_cell.length_c   1.000
_cell.angle_alpha   90.00
_cell.angle_beta   90.00
_cell.angle_gamma   90.00
#
_symmetry.space_group_name_H-M   'P 1'
#
loop_
_entity.id
_entity.type
_entity.pdbx_description
1 polymer ?
#
loop_
_entity_poly.entity_id
_entity_poly.type
_entity_poly.pdbx_seq_one_letter_code
_entity_poly.pdbx_strand_id
1 'polypeptide(L)'
;MVARDFFCEPLILTSEGGVREINLAHPVVCVFGPIDTGKTTLVDCIKYPLGLPVAWRELSGERLRTVTLFVRIEGMRLGQRRSVVGDVKSVELLDASGGGVEEILDVEAQPDSDRRVVGDVLLDLLGLAEMFVPPSAVALLGAGARLAFEHLYASCYLTQDVVDGAESARGKANTAQSYRTVVKLLLGLTDGPMRVLTARRDEVSRTLGELRRQTETISALPDRQRCGPRCGAGTLA
;
A
#
# COMPACT_ATOMS: atom_id res chain seq x y z
N MET A 1 19.88 -6.51 7.25
CA MET A 1 19.76 -5.93 5.89
C MET A 1 19.41 -4.46 6.05
N VAL A 2 20.08 -3.56 5.33
CA VAL A 2 19.92 -2.10 5.48
C VAL A 2 18.95 -1.61 4.41
N ALA A 3 17.94 -0.83 4.79
CA ALA A 3 17.03 -0.22 3.83
C ALA A 3 17.79 0.74 2.91
N ARG A 4 17.43 0.73 1.64
CA ARG A 4 18.10 1.50 0.60
C ARG A 4 17.63 2.95 0.62
N ASP A 5 18.54 3.88 0.40
CA ASP A 5 18.18 5.29 0.31
C ASP A 5 17.31 5.54 -0.92
N PHE A 6 16.30 6.38 -0.75
CA PHE A 6 15.39 6.84 -1.80
C PHE A 6 15.43 8.35 -1.88
N PHE A 7 15.84 8.89 -3.03
CA PHE A 7 15.88 10.33 -3.28
C PHE A 7 15.05 10.69 -4.50
N CYS A 8 14.24 11.74 -4.40
CA CYS A 8 13.66 12.40 -5.56
C CYS A 8 14.71 13.33 -6.20
N GLU A 9 14.83 13.30 -7.52
CA GLU A 9 15.73 14.16 -8.29
C GLU A 9 14.89 15.15 -9.12
N PRO A 10 14.99 15.31 -10.47
CA PRO A 10 14.07 16.24 -11.13
C PRO A 10 12.65 15.67 -11.26
N LEU A 11 11.68 16.56 -11.04
CA LEU A 11 10.28 16.41 -11.43
C LEU A 11 10.06 17.20 -12.72
N ILE A 12 9.63 16.52 -13.78
CA ILE A 12 9.33 17.12 -15.08
C ILE A 12 7.82 17.07 -15.32
N LEU A 13 7.23 18.23 -15.55
CA LEU A 13 5.82 18.42 -15.84
C LEU A 13 5.67 18.81 -17.32
N THR A 14 4.99 17.99 -18.09
CA THR A 14 4.69 18.29 -19.50
C THR A 14 3.23 18.67 -19.61
N SER A 15 2.96 19.90 -20.05
CA SER A 15 1.63 20.44 -20.28
C SER A 15 1.44 20.79 -21.75
N GLU A 16 0.24 21.26 -22.13
CA GLU A 16 0.02 21.87 -23.45
C GLU A 16 0.84 23.16 -23.66
N GLY A 17 1.19 23.88 -22.58
CA GLY A 17 1.94 25.14 -22.63
C GLY A 17 3.47 24.97 -22.63
N GLY A 18 3.98 23.77 -22.37
CA GLY A 18 5.41 23.47 -22.46
C GLY A 18 5.87 22.42 -21.47
N VAL A 19 7.19 22.38 -21.26
CA VAL A 19 7.84 21.47 -20.31
C VAL A 19 8.41 22.32 -19.17
N ARG A 20 8.06 21.97 -17.93
CA ARG A 20 8.61 22.58 -16.72
C ARG A 20 9.39 21.55 -15.92
N GLU A 21 10.65 21.85 -15.67
CA GLU A 21 11.51 21.04 -14.81
C GLU A 21 11.66 21.68 -13.43
N ILE A 22 11.55 20.88 -12.38
CA ILE A 22 11.71 21.27 -10.98
C ILE A 22 12.80 20.39 -10.39
N ASN A 23 13.91 21.00 -9.99
CA ASN A 23 15.02 20.27 -9.40
C ASN A 23 14.74 19.96 -7.92
N LEU A 24 14.58 18.67 -7.58
CA LEU A 24 14.44 18.21 -6.19
C LEU A 24 15.73 17.57 -5.64
N ALA A 25 16.84 17.58 -6.39
CA ALA A 25 18.11 16.95 -6.01
C ALA A 25 18.89 17.78 -4.95
N HIS A 26 18.18 18.20 -3.90
CA HIS A 26 18.71 18.94 -2.76
C HIS A 26 18.22 18.30 -1.45
N PRO A 27 19.01 18.35 -0.36
CA PRO A 27 18.60 17.77 0.93
C PRO A 27 17.31 18.37 1.48
N VAL A 28 17.06 19.65 1.18
CA VAL A 28 15.85 20.38 1.58
C VAL A 28 15.40 21.24 0.42
N VAL A 29 14.14 21.10 0.03
CA VAL A 29 13.47 21.91 -0.99
C VAL A 29 12.27 22.59 -0.34
N CYS A 30 12.21 23.91 -0.42
CA CYS A 30 11.09 24.68 0.10
C CYS A 30 10.23 25.20 -1.07
N VAL A 31 8.93 24.89 -1.02
CA VAL A 31 7.95 25.41 -1.98
C VAL A 31 7.11 26.46 -1.27
N PHE A 32 7.27 27.73 -1.66
CA PHE A 32 6.56 28.85 -1.06
C PHE A 32 5.80 29.63 -2.14
N GLY A 33 4.73 30.30 -1.73
CA GLY A 33 3.88 31.10 -2.62
C GLY A 33 2.50 31.34 -2.01
N PRO A 34 1.71 32.24 -2.63
CA PRO A 34 0.34 32.54 -2.20
C PRO A 34 -0.55 31.30 -2.07
N ILE A 35 -1.67 31.43 -1.38
CA ILE A 35 -2.67 30.36 -1.27
C ILE A 35 -3.20 30.02 -2.67
N ASP A 36 -3.53 28.75 -2.90
CA ASP A 36 -4.08 28.23 -4.16
C ASP A 36 -3.20 28.35 -5.41
N THR A 37 -1.89 28.53 -5.25
CA THR A 37 -0.94 28.54 -6.38
C THR A 37 -0.38 27.16 -6.75
N GLY A 38 -1.10 26.08 -6.42
CA GLY A 38 -0.71 24.72 -6.82
C GLY A 38 0.44 24.09 -6.01
N LYS A 39 0.73 24.55 -4.80
CA LYS A 39 1.76 23.94 -3.92
C LYS A 39 1.44 22.48 -3.60
N THR A 40 0.20 22.20 -3.18
CA THR A 40 -0.28 20.84 -2.93
C THR A 40 -0.26 20.01 -4.21
N THR A 41 -0.64 20.61 -5.33
CA THR A 41 -0.60 19.97 -6.65
C THR A 41 0.82 19.55 -7.05
N LEU A 42 1.85 20.34 -6.74
CA LEU A 42 3.25 19.98 -7.00
C LEU A 42 3.66 18.73 -6.23
N VAL A 43 3.26 18.64 -4.96
CA VAL A 43 3.51 17.45 -4.14
C VAL A 43 2.73 16.25 -4.66
N ASP A 44 1.51 16.47 -5.13
CA ASP A 44 0.71 15.44 -5.79
C ASP A 44 1.35 14.95 -7.11
N CYS A 45 2.06 15.81 -7.84
CA CYS A 45 2.86 15.40 -8.99
C CYS A 45 4.06 14.51 -8.60
N ILE A 46 4.58 14.59 -7.38
CA ILE A 46 5.64 13.68 -6.93
C ILE A 46 5.08 12.28 -6.67
N LYS A 47 3.94 12.17 -5.99
CA LYS A 47 3.34 10.87 -5.64
C LYS A 47 2.73 10.15 -6.85
N TYR A 48 2.26 10.90 -7.85
CA TYR A 48 1.54 10.35 -9.00
C TYR A 48 2.31 9.29 -9.82
N PRO A 49 3.55 9.55 -10.29
CA PRO A 49 4.34 8.58 -11.02
C PRO A 49 4.80 7.40 -10.16
N LEU A 50 4.77 7.51 -8.82
CA LEU A 50 5.04 6.39 -7.91
C LEU A 50 3.85 5.40 -7.78
N GLY A 51 2.81 5.57 -8.60
CA GLY A 51 1.60 4.74 -8.59
C GLY A 51 0.59 5.11 -7.51
N LEU A 52 0.77 6.22 -6.80
CA LEU A 52 -0.13 6.58 -5.70
C LEU A 52 -1.36 7.34 -6.20
N PRO A 53 -2.51 7.19 -5.53
CA PRO A 53 -3.73 7.89 -5.92
C PRO A 53 -3.61 9.40 -5.67
N VAL A 54 -4.10 10.19 -6.62
CA VAL A 54 -4.12 11.65 -6.56
C VAL A 54 -5.52 12.14 -6.86
N ALA A 55 -6.06 12.98 -5.97
CA ALA A 55 -7.29 13.71 -6.22
C ALA A 55 -6.93 15.08 -6.81
N TRP A 56 -6.84 15.17 -8.13
CA TRP A 56 -6.52 16.42 -8.82
C TRP A 56 -7.56 17.49 -8.51
N ARG A 57 -7.19 18.53 -7.77
CA ARG A 57 -7.96 19.77 -7.67
C ARG A 57 -7.67 20.59 -8.93
N GLU A 58 -8.72 20.96 -9.65
CA GLU A 58 -8.73 21.72 -10.92
C GLU A 58 -7.35 22.20 -11.40
N LEU A 59 -6.72 21.42 -12.27
CA LEU A 59 -5.51 21.82 -13.00
C LEU A 59 -5.91 22.94 -13.98
N SER A 60 -5.91 24.18 -13.51
CA SER A 60 -6.31 25.34 -14.30
C SER A 60 -5.23 25.71 -15.33
N GLY A 61 -5.67 26.08 -16.53
CA GLY A 61 -4.91 26.81 -17.55
C GLY A 61 -4.19 25.95 -18.58
N GLU A 62 -3.36 25.02 -18.15
CA GLU A 62 -2.59 24.14 -19.03
C GLU A 62 -2.86 22.69 -18.65
N ARG A 63 -3.48 21.92 -19.56
CA ARG A 63 -3.78 20.51 -19.29
C ARG A 63 -2.46 19.75 -19.16
N LEU A 64 -2.03 19.52 -17.92
CA LEU A 64 -0.93 18.62 -17.58
C LEU A 64 -1.17 17.30 -18.31
N ARG A 65 -0.21 16.88 -19.13
CA ARG A 65 -0.28 15.68 -19.97
C ARG A 65 0.44 14.52 -19.32
N THR A 66 1.66 14.75 -18.89
CA THR A 66 2.49 13.73 -18.26
C THR A 66 3.27 14.31 -17.10
N VAL A 67 3.55 13.44 -16.14
CA VAL A 67 4.40 13.73 -14.99
C VAL A 67 5.52 12.71 -15.00
N THR A 68 6.76 13.20 -15.00
CA THR A 68 7.95 12.34 -14.93
C THR A 68 8.71 12.67 -13.67
N LEU A 69 8.94 11.69 -12.81
CA LEU A 69 9.79 11.82 -11.63
C LEU A 69 11.03 10.95 -11.81
N PHE A 70 12.20 11.55 -11.67
CA PHE A 70 13.43 10.80 -11.52
C PHE A 70 13.68 10.51 -10.05
N VAL A 71 14.03 9.27 -9.75
CA VAL A 71 14.40 8.83 -8.41
C VAL A 71 15.78 8.19 -8.43
N ARG A 72 16.49 8.28 -7.31
CA ARG A 72 17.76 7.61 -7.09
C ARG A 72 17.63 6.63 -5.92
N ILE A 73 17.92 5.36 -6.20
CA ILE A 73 17.87 4.25 -5.25
C ILE A 73 19.21 3.53 -5.29
N GLU A 74 19.95 3.47 -4.17
CA GLU A 74 21.33 2.94 -4.12
C GLU A 74 22.27 3.48 -5.22
N GLY A 75 22.11 4.75 -5.61
CA GLY A 75 22.91 5.35 -6.68
C GLY A 75 22.45 5.01 -8.10
N MET A 76 21.47 4.12 -8.27
CA MET A 76 20.80 3.88 -9.54
C MET A 76 19.75 4.96 -9.78
N ARG A 77 19.77 5.58 -10.95
CA ARG A 77 18.79 6.59 -11.37
C ARG A 77 17.74 5.97 -12.27
N LEU A 78 16.47 6.21 -11.95
CA LEU A 78 15.32 5.65 -12.66
C LEU A 78 14.31 6.76 -12.93
N GLY A 79 13.82 6.87 -14.16
CA GLY A 79 12.70 7.76 -14.48
C GLY A 79 11.38 7.02 -14.36
N GLN A 80 10.35 7.66 -13.81
CA GLN A 80 8.99 7.13 -13.77
C GLN A 80 8.06 8.15 -14.40
N ARG A 81 7.44 7.81 -15.53
CA ARG A 81 6.54 8.69 -16.28
C ARG A 81 5.12 8.14 -16.28
N ARG A 82 4.16 9.00 -15.94
CA ARG A 82 2.73 8.65 -15.94
C ARG A 82 1.91 9.71 -16.68
N SER A 83 0.98 9.25 -17.50
CA SER A 83 0.05 10.11 -18.25
C SER A 83 -1.15 10.50 -17.38
N VAL A 84 -1.62 11.74 -17.54
CA VAL A 84 -2.80 12.29 -16.85
C VAL A 84 -4.05 12.26 -17.74
N VAL A 85 -3.90 12.22 -19.07
CA VAL A 85 -5.02 12.37 -20.04
C VAL A 85 -5.21 11.13 -20.93
N GLY A 86 -4.32 10.12 -20.85
CA GLY A 86 -4.37 8.89 -21.65
C GLY A 86 -4.45 7.65 -20.76
N ASP A 87 -3.46 6.77 -20.89
CA ASP A 87 -3.32 5.62 -20.00
C ASP A 87 -2.87 6.09 -18.60
N VAL A 88 -3.86 6.32 -17.74
CA VAL A 88 -3.65 6.71 -16.33
C VAL A 88 -3.38 5.50 -15.43
N LYS A 89 -3.53 4.28 -15.93
CA LYS A 89 -3.42 3.04 -15.13
C LYS A 89 -2.03 2.41 -15.21
N SER A 90 -1.13 2.95 -16.02
CA SER A 90 0.25 2.49 -16.14
C SER A 90 1.27 3.58 -15.80
N VAL A 91 2.48 3.14 -15.48
CA VAL A 91 3.67 3.95 -15.28
C VAL A 91 4.75 3.40 -16.20
N GLU A 92 5.34 4.27 -17.00
CA GLU A 92 6.51 3.96 -17.81
C GLU A 92 7.77 4.12 -16.97
N LEU A 93 8.54 3.05 -16.85
CA LEU A 93 9.90 3.10 -16.32
C LEU A 93 10.84 3.53 -17.45
N LEU A 94 11.56 4.62 -17.25
CA LEU A 94 12.48 5.20 -18.20
C LEU A 94 13.92 4.87 -17.82
N ASP A 95 14.77 4.76 -18.84
CA ASP A 95 16.21 4.65 -18.66
C ASP A 95 16.79 5.83 -17.85
N ALA A 96 18.04 5.69 -17.40
CA ALA A 96 18.73 6.70 -16.60
C ALA A 96 18.87 8.07 -17.31
N SER A 97 18.79 8.08 -18.65
CA SER A 97 18.81 9.30 -19.47
C SER A 97 17.42 9.90 -19.71
N GLY A 98 16.34 9.21 -19.35
CA GLY A 98 14.95 9.62 -19.55
C GLY A 98 14.43 9.45 -20.98
N GLY A 99 15.20 8.85 -21.88
CA GLY A 99 14.95 8.84 -23.31
C GLY A 99 14.12 7.64 -23.78
N GLY A 100 14.49 6.44 -23.34
CA GLY A 100 13.83 5.18 -23.65
C GLY A 100 12.90 4.70 -22.55
N VAL A 101 11.77 4.09 -22.95
CA VAL A 101 10.91 3.31 -22.05
C VAL A 101 11.53 1.92 -21.92
N GLU A 102 11.96 1.54 -20.72
CA GLU A 102 12.51 0.22 -20.41
C GLU A 102 11.40 -0.79 -20.09
N GLU A 103 10.41 -0.37 -19.31
CA GLU A 103 9.32 -1.22 -18.84
C GLU A 103 8.03 -0.40 -18.69
N ILE A 104 6.87 -1.06 -18.85
CA ILE A 104 5.57 -0.47 -18.52
C ILE A 104 4.99 -1.27 -17.36
N LEU A 105 4.73 -0.57 -16.26
CA LEU A 105 4.23 -1.10 -15.00
C LEU A 105 2.77 -0.73 -14.83
N ASP A 106 1.99 -1.59 -14.19
CA ASP A 106 0.64 -1.24 -13.78
C ASP A 106 0.65 -0.49 -12.44
N VAL A 107 -0.30 0.43 -12.27
CA VAL A 107 -0.47 1.18 -11.01
C VAL A 107 -1.05 0.26 -9.93
N GLU A 108 -1.96 -0.62 -10.32
CA GLU A 108 -2.61 -1.63 -9.48
C GLU A 108 -2.75 -2.92 -10.28
N ALA A 109 -2.74 -4.07 -9.61
CA ALA A 109 -2.88 -5.37 -10.25
C ALA A 109 -4.16 -5.44 -11.11
N GLN A 110 -4.01 -5.71 -12.40
CA GLN A 110 -5.12 -5.92 -13.33
C GLN A 110 -5.31 -7.42 -13.59
N PRO A 111 -6.55 -7.92 -13.71
CA PRO A 111 -6.81 -9.34 -13.95
C PRO A 111 -6.31 -9.84 -15.31
N ASP A 112 -6.24 -8.96 -16.30
CA ASP A 112 -5.90 -9.29 -17.69
C ASP A 112 -4.49 -8.80 -18.10
N SER A 113 -3.63 -8.51 -17.12
CA SER A 113 -2.29 -7.98 -17.35
C SER A 113 -1.23 -8.84 -16.69
N ASP A 114 -0.21 -9.20 -17.47
CA ASP A 114 1.00 -9.87 -16.98
C ASP A 114 2.06 -8.87 -16.49
N ARG A 115 1.74 -7.57 -16.46
CA ARG A 115 2.68 -6.52 -16.06
C ARG A 115 2.83 -6.48 -14.53
N ARG A 116 4.02 -6.08 -14.09
CA ARG A 116 4.31 -5.88 -12.67
C ARG A 116 3.66 -4.60 -12.16
N VAL A 117 3.32 -4.57 -10.88
CA VAL A 117 2.76 -3.39 -10.22
C VAL A 117 3.89 -2.48 -9.74
N VAL A 118 3.81 -1.18 -10.05
CA VAL A 118 4.84 -0.18 -9.71
C VAL A 118 5.20 -0.17 -8.22
N GLY A 119 4.20 -0.29 -7.34
CA GLY A 119 4.43 -0.37 -5.90
C GLY A 119 5.24 -1.60 -5.48
N ASP A 120 5.02 -2.75 -6.12
CA ASP A 120 5.79 -3.97 -5.85
C ASP A 120 7.24 -3.81 -6.36
N VAL A 121 7.43 -3.22 -7.55
CA VAL A 121 8.76 -2.90 -8.10
C VAL A 121 9.55 -1.95 -7.19
N LEU A 122 8.91 -0.90 -6.69
CA LEU A 122 9.55 0.05 -5.76
C LEU A 122 9.96 -0.63 -4.45
N LEU A 123 9.13 -1.53 -3.91
CA LEU A 123 9.49 -2.30 -2.72
C LEU A 123 10.65 -3.27 -2.99
N ASP A 124 10.69 -3.91 -4.16
CA ASP A 124 11.81 -4.77 -4.59
C ASP A 124 13.11 -3.95 -4.65
N LEU A 125 13.08 -2.80 -5.32
CA LEU A 125 14.22 -1.91 -5.47
C LEU A 125 14.73 -1.39 -4.13
N LEU A 126 13.85 -1.15 -3.16
CA LEU A 126 14.21 -0.74 -1.80
C LEU A 126 14.71 -1.90 -0.91
N GLY A 127 14.64 -3.14 -1.38
CA GLY A 127 14.96 -4.33 -0.59
C GLY A 127 13.92 -4.61 0.51
N LEU A 128 12.68 -4.16 0.32
CA LEU A 128 11.59 -4.26 1.30
C LEU A 128 10.49 -5.25 0.90
N ALA A 129 10.53 -5.82 -0.32
CA ALA A 129 9.46 -6.65 -0.83
C ALA A 129 9.14 -7.87 0.04
N GLU A 130 10.15 -8.64 0.47
CA GLU A 130 9.95 -9.80 1.36
C GLU A 130 9.36 -9.42 2.73
N MET A 131 9.63 -8.19 3.17
CA MET A 131 9.08 -7.69 4.44
C MET A 131 7.64 -7.23 4.31
N PHE A 132 7.22 -6.77 3.13
CA PHE A 132 5.90 -6.18 2.90
C PHE A 132 4.90 -7.21 2.36
N VAL A 133 5.37 -8.16 1.54
CA VAL A 133 4.58 -9.27 1.00
C VAL A 133 4.54 -10.41 2.01
N PRO A 134 3.37 -10.77 2.57
CA PRO A 134 3.26 -12.01 3.32
C PRO A 134 3.50 -13.19 2.36
N PRO A 135 4.27 -14.23 2.74
CA PRO A 135 4.45 -15.39 1.87
C PRO A 135 3.09 -15.97 1.48
N SER A 136 3.01 -16.55 0.28
CA SER A 136 1.79 -17.11 -0.32
C SER A 136 0.93 -17.96 0.64
N ALA A 137 1.59 -18.69 1.56
CA ALA A 137 0.94 -19.46 2.62
C ALA A 137 0.09 -18.63 3.61
N VAL A 138 0.38 -17.34 3.81
CA VAL A 138 -0.35 -16.42 4.70
C VAL A 138 -1.42 -15.63 3.95
N ALA A 139 -1.19 -15.31 2.67
CA ALA A 139 -2.19 -14.68 1.81
C ALA A 139 -3.39 -15.60 1.58
N LEU A 140 -3.16 -16.91 1.42
CA LEU A 140 -4.21 -17.94 1.31
C LEU A 140 -5.05 -18.09 2.59
N LEU A 141 -4.53 -17.68 3.75
CA LEU A 141 -5.19 -17.81 5.05
C LEU A 141 -5.98 -16.56 5.45
N GLY A 142 -5.96 -15.48 4.63
CA GLY A 142 -6.64 -14.22 4.94
C GLY A 142 -6.17 -13.52 6.23
N ALA A 143 -5.09 -14.00 6.85
CA ALA A 143 -4.70 -13.68 8.22
C ALA A 143 -3.58 -12.62 8.31
N GLY A 144 -3.22 -11.95 7.21
CA GLY A 144 -2.24 -10.87 7.22
C GLY A 144 -2.60 -9.78 6.23
N ALA A 145 -2.72 -8.53 6.70
CA ALA A 145 -2.85 -7.39 5.81
C ALA A 145 -1.62 -7.34 4.89
N ARG A 146 -1.84 -7.48 3.58
CA ARG A 146 -0.81 -7.25 2.57
C ARG A 146 -0.42 -5.77 2.67
N LEU A 147 0.84 -5.51 3.00
CA LEU A 147 1.36 -4.15 2.98
C LEU A 147 1.84 -3.86 1.56
N ALA A 148 1.60 -2.64 1.11
CA ALA A 148 1.97 -2.14 -0.21
C ALA A 148 2.82 -0.88 -0.05
N PHE A 149 3.45 -0.43 -1.13
CA PHE A 149 4.26 0.78 -1.14
C PHE A 149 3.54 2.02 -0.59
N GLU A 150 2.23 2.13 -0.84
CA GLU A 150 1.40 3.23 -0.30
C GLU A 150 1.44 3.32 1.24
N HIS A 151 1.52 2.19 1.95
CA HIS A 151 1.59 2.17 3.41
C HIS A 151 2.93 2.72 3.93
N LEU A 152 4.01 2.40 3.21
CA LEU A 152 5.34 2.93 3.47
C LEU A 152 5.36 4.43 3.18
N TYR A 153 4.88 4.85 2.01
CA TYR A 153 4.84 6.25 1.60
C TYR A 153 4.05 7.12 2.59
N ALA A 154 2.89 6.65 3.06
CA ALA A 154 2.09 7.35 4.06
C ALA A 154 2.83 7.58 5.39
N SER A 155 3.86 6.80 5.70
CA SER A 155 4.71 7.01 6.88
C SER A 155 5.81 8.07 6.66
N CYS A 156 6.13 8.36 5.39
CA CYS A 156 7.15 9.33 4.98
C CYS A 156 6.54 10.67 4.51
N TYR A 157 5.21 10.76 4.41
CA TYR A 157 4.52 11.91 3.85
C TYR A 157 3.50 12.47 4.84
N LEU A 158 3.71 13.71 5.27
CA LEU A 158 2.80 14.44 6.16
C LEU A 158 1.99 15.46 5.37
N THR A 159 0.67 15.35 5.42
CA THR A 159 -0.24 16.33 4.83
C THR A 159 -0.47 17.49 5.78
N GLN A 160 -0.98 18.61 5.25
CA GLN A 160 -1.41 19.74 6.08
C GLN A 160 -2.47 19.31 7.12
N ASP A 161 -3.45 18.50 6.72
CA ASP A 161 -4.49 17.99 7.62
C ASP A 161 -3.92 17.19 8.81
N VAL A 162 -2.81 16.46 8.59
CA VAL A 162 -2.10 15.74 9.65
C VAL A 162 -1.41 16.71 10.61
N VAL A 163 -0.75 17.74 10.07
CA VAL A 163 -0.06 18.76 10.89
C VAL A 163 -1.06 19.57 11.72
N ASP A 164 -2.20 19.91 11.13
CA ASP A 164 -3.28 20.66 11.77
C ASP A 164 -4.11 19.79 12.74
N GLY A 165 -3.82 18.49 12.82
CA GLY A 165 -4.48 17.54 13.74
C GLY A 165 -5.88 17.09 13.29
N ALA A 166 -6.30 17.46 12.09
CA ALA A 166 -7.57 17.03 11.49
C ALA A 166 -7.53 15.56 11.02
N GLU A 167 -6.35 15.06 10.66
CA GLU A 167 -6.11 13.68 10.28
C GLU A 167 -5.08 13.00 11.20
N SER A 168 -5.18 11.68 11.35
CA SER A 168 -4.18 10.89 12.07
C SER A 168 -2.85 10.86 11.30
N ALA A 169 -1.73 11.00 12.01
CA ALA A 169 -0.36 10.93 11.47
C ALA A 169 0.01 9.61 10.77
N ARG A 170 -0.87 8.61 10.80
CA ARG A 170 -0.72 7.37 10.03
C ARG A 170 -1.06 7.53 8.54
N GLY A 171 -1.84 8.55 8.17
CA GLY A 171 -2.41 8.74 6.83
C GLY A 171 -3.56 7.77 6.49
N LYS A 172 -4.34 8.09 5.45
CA LYS A 172 -5.54 7.31 5.04
C LYS A 172 -5.27 5.86 4.67
N ALA A 173 -4.11 5.58 4.06
CA ALA A 173 -3.74 4.23 3.65
C ALA A 173 -3.48 3.29 4.85
N ASN A 174 -3.19 3.85 6.03
CA ASN A 174 -2.87 3.06 7.20
C ASN A 174 -4.04 2.98 8.20
N THR A 175 -4.43 1.76 8.51
CA THR A 175 -5.10 1.45 9.78
C THR A 175 -4.09 1.57 10.94
N ALA A 176 -4.58 1.62 12.18
CA ALA A 176 -3.69 1.57 13.36
C ALA A 176 -2.78 0.33 13.34
N GLN A 177 -3.30 -0.80 12.86
CA GLN A 177 -2.56 -2.06 12.80
C GLN A 177 -1.52 -2.07 11.67
N SER A 178 -1.85 -1.60 10.47
CA SER A 178 -0.89 -1.54 9.36
C SER A 178 0.22 -0.53 9.64
N TYR A 179 -0.10 0.66 10.18
CA TYR A 179 0.90 1.63 10.62
C TYR A 179 1.88 1.03 11.65
N ARG A 180 1.36 0.40 12.71
CA ARG A 180 2.19 -0.26 13.73
C ARG A 180 3.09 -1.32 13.11
N THR A 181 2.60 -2.03 12.10
CA THR A 181 3.37 -3.08 11.41
C THR A 181 4.48 -2.46 10.57
N VAL A 182 4.19 -1.42 9.78
CA VAL A 182 5.19 -0.67 9.00
C VAL A 182 6.28 -0.12 9.90
N VAL A 183 5.92 0.55 11.00
CA VAL A 183 6.89 1.10 11.96
C VAL A 183 7.76 -0.01 12.58
N LYS A 184 7.17 -1.13 12.98
CA LYS A 184 7.94 -2.27 13.50
C LYS A 184 8.91 -2.83 12.47
N LEU A 185 8.52 -2.90 11.20
CA LEU A 185 9.39 -3.36 10.11
C LEU A 185 10.54 -2.37 9.89
N LEU A 186 10.26 -1.08 9.80
CA LEU A 186 11.27 -0.04 9.60
C LEU A 186 12.27 0.05 10.76
N LEU A 187 11.82 -0.19 12.00
CA LEU A 187 12.68 -0.23 13.19
C LEU A 187 13.38 -1.57 13.41
N GLY A 188 13.16 -2.58 12.54
CA GLY A 188 13.72 -3.92 12.71
C GLY A 188 13.20 -4.67 13.94
N LEU A 189 12.07 -4.25 14.51
CA LEU A 189 11.42 -4.91 15.67
C LEU A 189 10.65 -6.17 15.26
N THR A 190 10.39 -6.33 13.96
CA THR A 190 9.84 -7.53 13.35
C THR A 190 10.49 -7.71 11.99
N ASP A 191 10.60 -8.95 11.52
CA ASP A 191 11.06 -9.29 10.18
C ASP A 191 9.97 -10.06 9.42
N GLY A 192 10.23 -10.33 8.14
CA GLY A 192 9.36 -11.14 7.29
C GLY A 192 9.02 -12.49 7.94
N PRO A 193 10.02 -13.33 8.32
CA PRO A 193 9.80 -14.62 8.98
C PRO A 193 8.91 -14.57 10.22
N MET A 194 9.11 -13.60 11.11
CA MET A 194 8.31 -13.44 12.32
C MET A 194 6.87 -13.06 12.00
N ARG A 195 6.62 -12.26 10.94
CA ARG A 195 5.25 -12.00 10.45
C ARG A 195 4.58 -13.27 9.97
N VAL A 196 5.31 -14.16 9.28
CA VAL A 196 4.79 -15.48 8.86
C VAL A 196 4.40 -16.32 10.05
N LEU A 197 5.30 -16.44 11.03
CA LEU A 197 5.08 -17.25 12.23
C LEU A 197 3.92 -16.70 13.06
N THR A 198 3.82 -15.38 13.19
CA THR A 198 2.71 -14.72 13.89
C THR A 198 1.38 -15.00 13.19
N ALA A 199 1.33 -14.86 11.87
CA ALA A 199 0.12 -15.16 11.10
C ALA A 199 -0.28 -16.65 11.19
N ARG A 200 0.69 -17.57 11.12
CA ARG A 200 0.45 -19.01 11.31
C ARG A 200 -0.06 -19.33 12.72
N ARG A 201 0.51 -18.71 13.75
CA ARG A 201 0.03 -18.85 15.14
C ARG A 201 -1.41 -18.36 15.26
N ASP A 202 -1.73 -17.21 14.68
CA ASP A 202 -3.07 -16.62 14.76
C ASP A 202 -4.11 -17.47 14.04
N GLU A 203 -3.72 -18.07 12.91
CA GLU A 203 -4.54 -19.06 12.21
C GLU A 203 -4.83 -20.27 13.09
N VAL A 204 -3.80 -20.94 13.59
CA VAL A 204 -3.94 -22.11 14.45
C VAL A 204 -4.79 -21.79 15.68
N SER A 205 -4.60 -20.61 16.28
CA SER A 205 -5.39 -20.17 17.44
C SER A 205 -6.87 -20.01 17.09
N ARG A 206 -7.18 -19.51 15.87
CA ARG A 206 -8.55 -19.36 15.40
C ARG A 206 -9.21 -20.72 15.16
N THR A 207 -8.53 -21.61 14.43
CA THR A 207 -9.00 -22.97 14.19
C THR A 207 -9.24 -23.72 15.50
N LEU A 208 -8.35 -23.57 16.48
CA LEU A 208 -8.49 -24.19 17.79
C LEU A 208 -9.69 -23.63 18.56
N GLY A 209 -9.94 -22.32 18.45
CA GLY A 209 -11.15 -21.68 19.00
C GLY A 209 -12.44 -22.19 18.37
N GLU A 210 -12.46 -22.38 17.05
CA GLU A 210 -13.61 -22.94 16.32
C GLU A 210 -13.88 -24.39 16.71
N LEU A 211 -12.84 -25.24 16.76
CA LEU A 211 -12.96 -26.63 17.19
C LEU A 211 -13.43 -26.76 18.64
N ARG A 212 -12.98 -25.88 19.53
CA ARG A 212 -13.48 -25.82 20.92
C ARG A 212 -14.96 -25.49 20.97
N ARG A 213 -15.42 -24.45 20.23
CA ARG A 213 -16.83 -24.09 20.15
C ARG A 213 -17.69 -25.20 19.56
N GLN A 214 -17.20 -25.91 18.55
CA GLN A 214 -17.88 -27.08 17.99
C GLN A 214 -18.00 -28.22 19.02
N THR A 215 -16.91 -28.50 19.75
CA THR A 215 -16.91 -29.52 20.80
C THR A 215 -17.89 -29.15 21.92
N GLU A 216 -17.92 -27.89 22.35
CA GLU A 216 -18.88 -27.38 23.33
C GLU A 216 -20.32 -27.55 22.83
N THR A 217 -20.59 -27.23 21.56
CA THR A 217 -21.92 -27.39 20.94
C THR A 217 -22.36 -28.86 20.87
N ILE A 218 -21.45 -29.76 20.47
CA ILE A 218 -21.71 -31.21 20.41
C ILE A 218 -21.89 -31.78 21.82
N SER A 219 -21.12 -31.32 22.80
CA SER A 219 -21.24 -31.74 24.20
C SER A 219 -22.50 -31.21 24.90
N ALA A 220 -23.14 -30.18 24.36
CA ALA A 220 -24.42 -29.63 24.84
C ALA A 220 -25.66 -30.32 24.23
N LEU A 221 -25.51 -31.10 23.16
CA LEU A 221 -26.57 -31.90 22.53
C LEU A 221 -27.07 -33.13 23.35
N PRO A 222 -26.30 -33.82 24.21
CA PRO A 222 -26.74 -35.03 24.91
C PRO A 222 -27.85 -34.81 25.95
N ASP A 223 -28.05 -33.60 26.44
CA ASP A 223 -29.07 -33.30 27.46
C ASP A 223 -30.46 -32.98 26.89
N ARG A 224 -30.59 -32.71 25.58
CA ARG A 224 -31.91 -32.51 24.94
C ARG A 224 -32.55 -33.79 24.41
N GLN A 225 -31.79 -34.85 24.14
CA GLN A 225 -32.33 -36.12 23.62
C GLN A 225 -32.69 -37.15 24.72
N ARG A 226 -32.45 -36.85 26.01
CA ARG A 226 -32.95 -37.68 27.13
C ARG A 226 -34.38 -37.36 27.58
N CYS A 227 -35.08 -36.43 26.92
CA CYS A 227 -36.55 -36.32 27.03
C CYS A 227 -37.21 -37.20 25.97
N GLY A 228 -37.14 -38.52 26.16
CA GLY A 228 -37.94 -39.48 25.38
C GLY A 228 -39.42 -39.42 25.78
N PRO A 229 -40.35 -39.71 24.86
CA PRO A 229 -41.79 -39.66 25.12
C PRO A 229 -42.16 -40.79 26.09
N ARG A 230 -42.64 -40.45 27.29
CA ARG A 230 -43.38 -41.41 28.12
C ARG A 230 -44.76 -41.63 27.51
N CYS A 231 -44.82 -42.52 26.51
CA CYS A 231 -46.01 -43.35 26.28
C CYS A 231 -46.08 -44.39 27.40
N GLY A 232 -47.17 -44.37 28.16
CA GLY A 232 -47.55 -45.41 29.10
C GLY A 232 -49.07 -45.44 29.17
N ALA A 233 -49.66 -46.37 28.42
CA ALA A 233 -51.08 -46.71 28.43
C ALA A 233 -51.41 -47.67 29.59
N GLY A 234 -52.69 -47.71 29.98
CA GLY A 234 -53.32 -48.68 30.91
C GLY A 234 -53.48 -48.10 32.33
N THR A 235 -54.64 -48.14 32.99
CA THR A 235 -55.59 -49.27 33.08
C THR A 235 -56.98 -48.80 33.56
N LEU A 236 -58.00 -49.52 33.13
CA LEU A 236 -59.39 -49.54 33.57
C LEU A 236 -59.60 -49.45 35.10
N ALA A 237 -60.59 -48.65 35.50
CA ALA A 237 -61.66 -49.01 36.44
C ALA A 237 -62.87 -48.09 36.18
#